data_AF-A0A2N8KJL1-F1
#
_entry.id   AF-A0A2N8KJL1-F1
#
_cell.length_a   1.000
_cell.length_b   1.000
_cell.length_c   1.000
_cell.angle_alpha   90.00
_cell.angle_beta   90.00
_cell.angle_gamma   90.00
#
_symmetry.space_group_name_H-M   'P 1'
#
loop_
_entity.id
_entity.type
_entity.pdbx_description
1 polymer ?
#
loop_
_entity_poly.entity_id
_entity_poly.type
_entity_poly.pdbx_seq_one_letter_code
_entity_poly.pdbx_strand_id
1 'polypeptide(L)'
;MAYGVVCTFDLKNASSTDYQNAYSDLEALGLKRAQANSSGGETVIPTTTVLGSYNGESAASVRDHVRTKVQAAFKARGLRSEIFVVVGGQDWTWGSTTS
;
A
#
# COMPACT_ATOMS: atom_id res chain seq x y z
N MET A 1 6.69 7.93 15.48
CA MET A 1 6.17 9.08 14.72
C MET A 1 5.19 8.57 13.67
N ALA A 2 4.19 9.36 13.27
CA ALA A 2 3.21 8.93 12.26
C ALA A 2 3.67 9.34 10.85
N TYR A 3 3.50 8.42 9.90
CA TYR A 3 3.88 8.57 8.50
C TYR A 3 2.71 8.22 7.59
N GLY A 4 2.44 9.08 6.62
CA GLY A 4 1.55 8.76 5.51
C GLY A 4 2.26 7.84 4.51
N VAL A 5 1.56 6.81 4.07
CA VAL A 5 2.09 5.81 3.13
C VAL A 5 1.15 5.71 1.94
N VAL A 6 1.71 5.88 0.74
CA VAL A 6 1.04 5.58 -0.52
C VAL A 6 1.72 4.36 -1.12
N CYS A 7 0.95 3.32 -1.43
CA CYS A 7 1.43 2.16 -2.15
C CYS A 7 0.68 2.06 -3.47
N THR A 8 1.42 2.11 -4.58
CA THR A 8 0.89 1.79 -5.90
C THR A 8 1.37 0.40 -6.30
N PHE A 9 0.56 -0.33 -7.04
CA PHE A 9 0.90 -1.67 -7.50
C PHE A 9 0.21 -2.01 -8.81
N ASP A 10 0.89 -2.74 -9.68
CA ASP A 10 0.29 -3.27 -10.90
C ASP A 10 0.40 -4.80 -10.90
N LEU A 11 -0.73 -5.51 -11.09
CA LEU A 11 -0.75 -6.97 -11.09
C LEU A 11 -0.68 -7.48 -12.54
N LYS A 12 0.25 -8.40 -12.81
CA LYS A 12 0.44 -8.97 -14.15
C LYS A 12 -0.45 -10.19 -14.36
N ASN A 13 -1.15 -10.24 -15.50
CA ASN A 13 -2.06 -11.33 -15.89
C ASN A 13 -3.13 -11.64 -14.81
N ALA A 14 -3.58 -10.62 -14.10
CA ALA A 14 -4.50 -10.77 -12.98
C ALA A 14 -5.96 -10.59 -13.42
N SER A 15 -6.84 -11.41 -12.85
CA SER A 15 -8.28 -11.29 -12.96
C SER A 15 -8.83 -10.18 -12.04
N SER A 16 -10.09 -9.82 -12.21
CA SER A 16 -10.78 -8.93 -11.27
C SER A 16 -10.83 -9.49 -9.84
N THR A 17 -10.90 -10.83 -9.70
CA THR A 17 -10.89 -11.51 -8.39
C THR A 17 -9.53 -11.38 -7.72
N ASP A 18 -8.44 -11.45 -8.48
CA ASP A 18 -7.09 -11.23 -7.97
C ASP A 18 -6.91 -9.82 -7.41
N TYR A 19 -7.43 -8.82 -8.11
CA TYR A 19 -7.44 -7.44 -7.60
C TYR A 19 -8.25 -7.29 -6.31
N GLN A 20 -9.44 -7.91 -6.22
CA GLN A 20 -10.25 -7.88 -5.00
C GLN A 20 -9.51 -8.52 -3.82
N ASN A 21 -8.88 -9.66 -4.05
CA ASN A 21 -8.04 -10.36 -3.08
C ASN A 21 -6.86 -9.51 -2.62
N ALA A 22 -6.15 -8.86 -3.56
CA ALA A 22 -5.05 -7.96 -3.25
C ALA A 22 -5.52 -6.78 -2.38
N TYR A 23 -6.64 -6.14 -2.72
CA TYR A 23 -7.18 -5.06 -1.88
C TYR A 23 -7.62 -5.54 -0.49
N SER A 24 -8.20 -6.73 -0.37
CA SER A 24 -8.55 -7.31 0.93
C SER A 24 -7.32 -7.51 1.81
N ASP A 25 -6.22 -8.00 1.25
CA ASP A 25 -4.97 -8.18 2.01
C ASP A 25 -4.35 -6.83 2.40
N LEU A 26 -4.33 -5.87 1.47
CA LEU A 26 -3.83 -4.53 1.73
C LEU A 26 -4.64 -3.83 2.82
N GLU A 27 -5.96 -3.98 2.82
CA GLU A 27 -6.82 -3.43 3.87
C GLU A 27 -6.52 -4.06 5.23
N ALA A 28 -6.26 -5.37 5.30
CA ALA A 28 -5.82 -6.03 6.53
C ALA A 28 -4.46 -5.51 7.03
N LEU A 29 -3.64 -4.93 6.15
CA LEU A 29 -2.39 -4.24 6.50
C LEU A 29 -2.60 -2.77 6.91
N GLY A 30 -3.83 -2.24 6.82
CA GLY A 30 -4.14 -0.83 7.09
C GLY A 30 -3.98 0.09 5.87
N LEU A 31 -3.83 -0.47 4.67
CA LEU A 31 -3.74 0.27 3.41
C LEU A 31 -5.08 0.17 2.65
N LYS A 32 -5.78 1.29 2.51
CA LYS A 32 -7.14 1.32 1.97
C LYS A 32 -7.27 2.22 0.74
N ARG A 33 -8.25 1.90 -0.11
CA ARG A 33 -8.63 2.76 -1.24
C ARG A 33 -9.51 3.92 -0.81
N ALA A 34 -10.45 3.70 0.09
CA ALA A 34 -11.30 4.74 0.63
C ALA A 34 -10.67 5.32 1.89
N GLN A 35 -10.55 6.64 1.95
CA GLN A 35 -9.97 7.38 3.06
C GLN A 35 -10.98 8.40 3.56
N ALA A 36 -11.14 8.49 4.88
CA ALA A 36 -11.95 9.56 5.46
C ALA A 36 -11.42 10.93 5.01
N ASN A 37 -12.33 11.81 4.58
CA ASN A 37 -11.99 13.16 4.14
C ASN A 37 -12.48 14.22 5.14
N SER A 38 -12.01 15.45 4.97
CA SER A 38 -12.31 16.57 5.87
C SER A 38 -13.78 17.00 5.90
N SER A 39 -14.58 16.53 4.94
CA SER A 39 -16.00 16.85 4.81
C SER A 39 -16.91 15.83 5.52
N GLY A 40 -16.34 14.86 6.24
CA GLY A 40 -17.08 13.81 6.94
C GLY A 40 -17.53 12.64 6.03
N GLY A 41 -17.01 12.57 4.81
CA GLY A 41 -17.22 11.46 3.88
C GLY A 41 -15.93 10.69 3.59
N GLU A 42 -15.89 9.99 2.45
CA GLU A 42 -14.71 9.28 1.97
C GLU A 42 -14.24 9.80 0.62
N THR A 43 -12.93 9.85 0.43
CA THR A 43 -12.28 10.01 -0.87
C THR A 43 -11.81 8.65 -1.34
N VAL A 44 -12.29 8.21 -2.50
CA VAL A 44 -11.91 6.93 -3.11
C VAL A 44 -10.72 7.15 -4.04
N ILE A 45 -9.60 6.52 -3.69
CA ILE A 45 -8.39 6.53 -4.49
C ILE A 45 -8.64 5.68 -5.76
N PRO A 46 -8.07 6.10 -6.93
CA PRO A 46 -8.09 5.30 -8.15
C PRO A 46 -7.62 3.86 -7.93
N THR A 47 -7.88 3.01 -8.92
CA THR A 47 -7.36 1.64 -8.93
C THR A 47 -5.84 1.64 -8.81
N THR A 48 -5.27 0.48 -8.47
CA THR A 48 -3.83 0.22 -8.35
C THR A 48 -3.09 1.10 -7.35
N THR A 49 -3.82 1.74 -6.43
CA THR A 49 -3.24 2.57 -5.37
C THR A 49 -4.03 2.43 -4.07
N VAL A 50 -3.31 2.41 -2.95
CA VAL A 50 -3.85 2.41 -1.59
C VAL A 50 -3.07 3.38 -0.71
N LEU A 51 -3.71 3.89 0.34
CA LEU A 51 -3.12 4.81 1.30
C LEU A 51 -3.31 4.29 2.73
N GLY A 52 -2.37 4.59 3.60
CA GLY A 52 -2.51 4.30 5.03
C GLY A 52 -1.60 5.18 5.87
N SER A 53 -1.67 4.99 7.18
CA SER A 53 -0.81 5.64 8.15
C SER A 53 -0.11 4.59 9.00
N TYR A 54 1.20 4.77 9.20
CA TYR A 54 2.02 3.87 10.00
C TYR A 54 2.81 4.64 11.04
N ASN A 55 3.01 4.01 12.19
CA ASN A 55 3.98 4.49 13.16
C ASN A 55 5.35 3.88 12.88
N GLY A 56 6.40 4.71 12.94
CA GLY A 56 7.78 4.25 12.81
C GLY A 56 8.80 5.26 13.33
N GLU A 57 10.07 4.86 13.24
CA GLU A 57 11.23 5.64 13.67
C GLU A 57 11.75 6.58 12.57
N SER A 58 11.62 6.18 11.30
CA SER A 58 12.02 6.95 10.10
C SER A 58 11.16 6.56 8.89
N ALA A 59 11.09 7.43 7.88
CA ALA A 59 10.38 7.10 6.63
C ALA A 59 10.98 5.85 5.95
N ALA A 60 12.30 5.68 6.01
CA ALA A 60 13.01 4.50 5.49
C ALA A 60 12.57 3.20 6.16
N SER A 61 12.51 3.18 7.51
CA SER A 61 12.07 2.01 8.27
C SER A 61 10.62 1.62 7.94
N VAL A 62 9.73 2.61 7.81
CA VAL A 62 8.33 2.41 7.46
C VAL A 62 8.21 1.88 6.03
N ARG A 63 8.93 2.46 5.06
CA ARG A 63 8.94 2.00 3.67
C ARG A 63 9.33 0.53 3.59
N ASP A 64 10.42 0.14 4.25
CA ASP A 64 10.90 -1.24 4.19
C ASP A 64 9.92 -2.20 4.86
N HIS A 65 9.36 -1.82 6.01
CA HIS A 65 8.34 -2.61 6.70
C HIS A 65 7.09 -2.83 5.83
N VAL A 66 6.52 -1.77 5.27
CA VAL A 66 5.31 -1.84 4.43
C VAL A 66 5.59 -2.65 3.17
N ARG A 67 6.71 -2.36 2.49
CA ARG A 67 7.10 -3.06 1.26
C ARG A 67 7.26 -4.57 1.48
N THR A 68 7.90 -4.99 2.57
CA THR A 68 8.03 -6.41 2.92
C THR A 68 6.66 -7.06 3.16
N LYS A 69 5.75 -6.38 3.86
CA LYS A 69 4.40 -6.92 4.13
C LYS A 69 3.55 -7.04 2.87
N VAL A 70 3.54 -6.02 2.01
CA VAL A 70 2.81 -6.04 0.74
C VAL A 70 3.37 -7.14 -0.17
N GLN A 71 4.70 -7.22 -0.30
CA GLN A 71 5.35 -8.27 -1.08
C GLN A 71 4.99 -9.66 -0.57
N ALA A 72 4.99 -9.88 0.76
CA ALA A 72 4.64 -11.16 1.36
C ALA A 72 3.17 -11.54 1.10
N ALA A 73 2.24 -10.58 1.23
CA ALA A 73 0.82 -10.80 0.97
C ALA A 73 0.58 -11.24 -0.49
N PHE A 74 1.18 -10.53 -1.44
CA PHE A 74 1.03 -10.86 -2.86
C PHE A 74 1.66 -12.21 -3.22
N LYS A 75 2.85 -12.51 -2.67
CA LYS A 75 3.50 -13.81 -2.84
C LYS A 75 2.67 -14.96 -2.29
N ALA A 76 2.03 -14.78 -1.13
CA ALA A 76 1.17 -15.79 -0.52
C ALA A 76 -0.02 -16.18 -1.42
N ARG A 77 -0.46 -15.28 -2.30
CA ARG A 77 -1.52 -15.52 -3.29
C ARG A 77 -1.00 -15.89 -4.68
N GLY A 78 0.32 -15.98 -4.88
CA GLY A 78 0.92 -16.20 -6.19
C GLY A 78 0.77 -15.00 -7.16
N LEU A 79 0.48 -13.81 -6.64
CA LEU A 79 0.31 -12.61 -7.45
C LEU A 79 1.67 -12.03 -7.84
N ARG A 80 1.86 -11.85 -9.15
CA ARG A 80 3.02 -11.15 -9.71
C ARG A 80 2.72 -9.67 -9.84
N SER A 81 3.56 -8.84 -9.23
CA SER A 81 3.31 -7.40 -9.21
C SER A 81 4.57 -6.57 -9.26
N GLU A 82 4.45 -5.37 -9.85
CA GLU A 82 5.33 -4.25 -9.57
C GLU A 82 4.73 -3.43 -8.42
N ILE A 83 5.51 -3.16 -7.38
CA ILE A 83 5.07 -2.47 -6.16
C ILE A 83 5.93 -1.23 -5.96
N PHE A 84 5.32 -0.08 -5.73
CA PHE A 84 6.01 1.18 -5.41
C PHE A 84 5.40 1.82 -4.16
N VAL A 85 6.25 2.18 -3.22
CA VAL A 85 5.84 2.77 -1.94
C VAL A 85 6.47 4.15 -1.77
N VAL A 86 5.65 5.14 -1.43
CA VAL A 86 6.07 6.48 -0.98
C VAL A 86 5.69 6.62 0.48
N VAL A 87 6.62 7.12 1.29
CA VAL A 87 6.40 7.40 2.71
C VAL A 87 6.77 8.85 2.98
N GLY A 88 5.89 9.58 3.66
CA GLY A 88 6.08 10.99 3.99
C GLY A 88 5.60 11.33 5.40
N GLY A 89 6.33 12.25 6.03
CA GLY A 89 6.07 12.74 7.39
C GLY A 89 7.06 13.86 7.71
N GLN A 90 7.90 13.66 8.72
CA GLN A 90 9.02 14.56 9.01
C GLN A 90 10.17 14.41 8.01
N ASP A 91 10.41 13.19 7.55
CA ASP A 91 11.29 12.82 6.44
C ASP A 91 10.49 12.11 5.33
N TRP A 92 11.11 11.94 4.17
CA TRP A 92 10.49 11.37 2.97
C TRP A 92 11.37 10.30 2.36
N THR A 93 10.74 9.25 1.84
CA THR A 93 11.43 8.25 1.04
C THR A 93 10.46 7.58 0.08
N TRP A 94 11.02 6.86 -0.89
CA TRP A 94 10.28 5.99 -1.78
C TRP A 94 11.12 4.79 -2.16
N GLY A 95 10.50 3.79 -2.77
CA GLY A 95 11.19 2.64 -3.32
C GLY A 95 10.24 1.65 -3.96
N SER A 96 10.77 0.88 -4.90
CA SER A 96 10.04 -0.19 -5.58
C SER A 96 10.52 -1.58 -5.15
N THR A 97 9.70 -2.58 -5.46
CA THR A 97 10.05 -4.00 -5.48
C THR A 97 9.07 -4.75 -6.40
N THR A 98 9.22 -6.06 -6.48
CA THR A 98 8.27 -6.95 -7.14
C THR A 98 7.83 -8.07 -6.20
N SER A 99 6.69 -8.69 -6.48
CA SER A 99 6.25 -9.91 -5.80
C SER A 99 6.36 -11.15 -6.68
#